data_AF-A0A6P7U672-F1
#
_entry.id   AF-A0A6P7U672-F1
#
_cell.length_a   1.000
_cell.length_b   1.000
_cell.length_c   1.000
_cell.angle_alpha   90.00
_cell.angle_beta   90.00
_cell.angle_gamma   90.00
#
_symmetry.space_group_name_H-M   'P 1'
#
loop_
_entity.id
_entity.type
_entity.pdbx_description
1 polymer ?
#
loop_
_entity_poly.entity_id
_entity_poly.type
_entity_poly.pdbx_seq_one_letter_code
_entity_poly.pdbx_strand_id
1 'polypeptide(L)'
;MVSKSDLLEAYPQIQVHEDYAQFLTISTHCGLYKFKQLPFGVKLLPAIFQQVMDIRYPIHVVSDNGTQFVSSEFRKFSKMFTVEHKTIAPYYPRSNEKAEHFVDTFKRALRKANKEATDEVALQQLLKIYRVIPNPNTPAGSSPAELMSTRKVKSVFDKLLPGEERKSTKKDSLKFFKIGDKVYRRSYKNGTQY
;
A
#
# COMPACT_ATOMS: atom_id res chain seq x y z
N MET A 1 -18.53 3.53 9.00
CA MET A 1 -17.79 4.80 9.17
C MET A 1 -16.32 4.47 9.17
N VAL A 2 -15.54 5.03 8.26
CA VAL A 2 -14.06 4.90 8.28
C VAL A 2 -13.56 5.80 9.41
N SER A 3 -12.85 5.24 10.39
CA SER A 3 -12.37 6.00 11.53
C SER A 3 -11.14 6.84 11.13
N LYS A 4 -10.84 7.90 11.90
CA LYS A 4 -9.66 8.75 11.67
C LYS A 4 -8.35 7.96 11.72
N SER A 5 -8.31 6.88 12.50
CA SER A 5 -7.22 5.90 12.58
C SER A 5 -7.05 5.10 11.28
N ASP A 6 -8.13 4.65 10.65
CA ASP A 6 -8.05 3.88 9.40
C ASP A 6 -7.48 4.73 8.26
N LEU A 7 -7.79 6.03 8.27
CA LEU A 7 -7.25 6.96 7.28
C LEU A 7 -5.74 7.17 7.44
N LEU A 8 -5.24 7.29 8.68
CA LEU A 8 -3.81 7.43 8.98
C LEU A 8 -2.97 6.30 8.38
N GLU A 9 -3.48 5.07 8.41
CA GLU A 9 -2.81 3.90 7.83
C GLU A 9 -2.92 3.83 6.31
N ALA A 10 -3.91 4.51 5.72
CA ALA A 10 -4.18 4.48 4.29
C ALA A 10 -3.38 5.53 3.49
N TYR A 11 -3.05 6.71 4.06
CA TYR A 11 -2.26 7.75 3.36
C TYR A 11 -0.91 7.24 2.85
N PRO A 12 -0.11 6.51 3.65
CA PRO A 12 1.16 5.98 3.19
C PRO A 12 0.99 5.01 2.03
N GLN A 13 -0.24 4.54 1.73
CA GLN A 13 -0.46 3.58 0.67
C GLN A 13 -0.33 4.14 -0.75
N ILE A 14 -0.43 5.47 -0.89
CA ILE A 14 -0.40 6.17 -2.16
C ILE A 14 1.03 6.69 -2.41
N GLN A 15 1.62 6.30 -3.53
CA GLN A 15 2.91 6.85 -3.98
C GLN A 15 2.71 8.25 -4.54
N VAL A 16 3.65 9.13 -4.23
CA VAL A 16 3.68 10.50 -4.76
C VAL A 16 4.56 10.50 -6.00
N HIS A 17 4.08 11.09 -7.09
CA HIS A 17 4.87 11.28 -8.31
C HIS A 17 6.13 12.11 -8.01
N GLU A 18 7.23 11.83 -8.69
CA GLU A 18 8.54 12.41 -8.36
C GLU A 18 8.57 13.95 -8.48
N ASP A 19 7.80 14.49 -9.42
CA ASP A 19 7.60 15.93 -9.65
C ASP A 19 6.91 16.63 -8.48
N TYR A 20 5.93 15.97 -7.85
CA TYR A 20 5.16 16.54 -6.74
C TYR A 20 5.84 16.33 -5.39
N ALA A 21 6.75 15.37 -5.29
CA ALA A 21 7.41 15.05 -4.05
C ALA A 21 8.29 16.21 -3.53
N GLN A 22 8.69 17.15 -4.39
CA GLN A 22 9.36 18.38 -3.95
C GLN A 22 8.49 19.25 -3.03
N PHE A 23 7.18 19.35 -3.32
CA PHE A 23 6.24 20.17 -2.54
C PHE A 23 5.94 19.58 -1.16
N LEU A 24 6.21 18.29 -0.99
CA LEU A 24 6.07 17.62 0.30
C LEU A 24 7.37 17.66 1.11
N THR A 25 8.46 18.24 0.62
CA THR A 25 9.75 18.22 1.34
C THR A 25 9.69 19.06 2.61
N ILE A 26 10.11 18.48 3.74
CA ILE A 26 10.21 19.19 5.03
C ILE A 26 11.67 19.39 5.43
N SER A 27 11.95 20.48 6.14
CA SER A 27 13.26 20.71 6.74
C SER A 27 13.33 20.04 8.11
N THR A 28 14.32 19.17 8.31
CA THR A 28 14.62 18.53 9.58
C THR A 28 15.98 18.98 10.08
N HIS A 29 16.28 18.78 11.38
CA HIS A 29 17.59 19.10 11.96
C HIS A 29 18.76 18.31 11.31
N CYS A 30 18.45 17.24 10.57
CA CYS A 30 19.42 16.42 9.83
C CYS A 30 19.40 16.68 8.30
N GLY A 31 18.67 17.70 7.82
CA GLY A 31 18.57 18.06 6.41
C GLY A 31 17.16 17.98 5.83
N LEU A 32 17.07 18.04 4.50
CA LEU A 32 15.79 18.01 3.77
C LEU A 32 15.27 16.57 3.67
N TYR A 33 14.02 16.36 4.10
CA TYR A 33 13.33 15.07 3.99
C TYR A 33 12.22 15.16 2.93
N LYS A 34 12.40 14.42 1.83
CA LYS A 34 11.44 14.34 0.71
C LYS A 34 10.52 13.13 0.90
N PHE A 35 9.21 13.35 1.06
CA PHE A 35 8.25 12.25 1.14
C PHE A 35 8.09 11.56 -0.22
N LYS A 36 8.20 10.23 -0.21
CA LYS A 36 7.91 9.37 -1.39
C LYS A 36 6.44 8.90 -1.43
N GLN A 37 5.70 9.15 -0.35
CA GLN A 37 4.34 8.67 -0.11
C GLN A 37 3.53 9.80 0.49
N LEU A 38 2.20 9.72 0.40
CA LEU A 38 1.31 10.75 0.93
C LEU A 38 1.48 10.83 2.47
N PRO A 39 2.00 11.95 3.03
CA PRO A 39 2.07 12.11 4.47
C PRO A 39 0.69 12.40 5.05
N PHE A 40 0.47 12.08 6.32
CA PHE A 40 -0.73 12.55 7.01
C PHE A 40 -0.55 13.99 7.50
N GLY A 41 -1.64 14.78 7.53
CA GLY A 41 -1.66 16.10 8.19
C GLY A 41 -1.49 17.31 7.28
N VAL A 42 -1.35 17.14 5.96
CA VAL A 42 -1.36 18.25 5.00
C VAL A 42 -2.79 18.47 4.48
N LYS A 43 -3.29 19.70 4.52
CA LYS A 43 -4.70 20.05 4.25
C LYS A 43 -5.24 19.63 2.87
N LEU A 44 -4.37 19.57 1.85
CA LEU A 44 -4.76 19.21 0.48
C LEU A 44 -4.93 17.69 0.29
N LEU A 45 -4.24 16.89 1.13
CA LEU A 45 -4.11 15.45 0.90
C LEU A 45 -5.40 14.65 1.08
N PRO A 46 -6.37 15.02 1.95
CA PRO A 46 -7.67 14.37 1.98
C PRO A 46 -8.42 14.43 0.66
N ALA A 47 -8.36 15.56 -0.06
CA ALA A 47 -9.01 15.70 -1.36
C ALA A 47 -8.35 14.82 -2.43
N ILE A 48 -7.03 14.80 -2.47
CA ILE A 48 -6.26 13.94 -3.38
C ILE A 48 -6.50 12.46 -3.05
N PHE A 49 -6.53 12.12 -1.76
CA PHE A 49 -6.81 10.77 -1.29
C PHE A 49 -8.21 10.33 -1.72
N GLN A 50 -9.22 11.18 -1.56
CA GLN A 50 -10.58 10.89 -2.01
C GLN A 50 -10.63 10.68 -3.52
N GLN A 51 -10.00 11.55 -4.31
CA GLN A 51 -9.93 11.39 -5.77
C GLN A 51 -9.27 10.07 -6.18
N VAL A 52 -8.20 9.67 -5.50
CA VAL A 52 -7.56 8.36 -5.73
C VAL A 52 -8.47 7.21 -5.33
N MET A 53 -9.25 7.34 -4.24
CA MET A 53 -10.21 6.33 -3.83
C MET A 53 -11.37 6.21 -4.83
N ASP A 54 -11.84 7.34 -5.37
CA ASP A 54 -12.89 7.37 -6.38
C ASP A 54 -12.46 6.61 -7.65
N ILE A 55 -11.19 6.77 -8.08
CA ILE A 55 -10.59 6.01 -9.18
C ILE A 55 -10.44 4.51 -8.84
N ARG A 56 -10.31 4.17 -7.56
CA ARG A 56 -10.10 2.78 -7.10
C ARG A 56 -11.39 1.97 -6.94
N TYR A 57 -12.56 2.60 -7.00
CA TYR A 57 -13.81 1.82 -7.07
C TYR A 57 -13.84 1.02 -8.37
N PRO A 58 -14.19 -0.27 -8.31
CA PRO A 58 -14.25 -1.09 -9.51
C PRO A 58 -15.38 -0.57 -10.41
N ILE A 59 -15.04 -0.27 -11.67
CA ILE A 59 -16.02 0.16 -12.68
C ILE A 59 -17.07 -0.92 -12.90
N HIS A 60 -16.65 -2.18 -12.87
CA HIS A 60 -17.52 -3.34 -13.00
C HIS A 60 -17.31 -4.29 -11.83
N VAL A 61 -18.41 -4.76 -11.24
CA VAL A 61 -18.41 -5.87 -10.29
C VAL A 61 -19.19 -7.02 -10.92
N VAL A 62 -18.58 -8.20 -10.98
CA VAL A 62 -19.22 -9.41 -11.47
C VAL A 62 -19.54 -10.30 -10.28
N SER A 63 -20.80 -10.72 -10.14
CA SER A 63 -21.21 -11.67 -9.11
C SER A 63 -22.14 -12.74 -9.67
N ASP A 64 -22.35 -13.79 -8.89
CA ASP A 64 -23.43 -14.74 -9.13
C ASP A 64 -24.81 -14.10 -8.90
N ASN A 65 -25.87 -14.90 -9.13
CA ASN A 65 -27.26 -14.53 -8.89
C ASN A 65 -27.69 -14.76 -7.43
N GLY A 66 -26.75 -14.75 -6.47
CA GLY A 66 -27.08 -14.84 -5.06
C GLY A 66 -28.06 -13.73 -4.66
N THR A 67 -29.04 -14.06 -3.82
CA THR A 67 -30.10 -13.13 -3.41
C THR A 67 -29.55 -11.85 -2.77
N GLN A 68 -28.38 -11.92 -2.13
CA GLN A 68 -27.67 -10.78 -1.57
C GLN A 68 -27.25 -9.76 -2.63
N PHE A 69 -26.82 -10.23 -3.81
CA PHE A 69 -26.35 -9.39 -4.91
C PHE A 69 -27.48 -8.93 -5.86
N VAL A 70 -28.61 -9.64 -5.88
CA VAL A 70 -29.80 -9.26 -6.67
C VAL A 70 -30.73 -8.31 -5.89
N SER A 71 -30.48 -8.12 -4.60
CA SER A 71 -31.28 -7.26 -3.71
C SER A 71 -31.40 -5.82 -4.22
N SER A 72 -32.52 -5.18 -3.87
CA SER A 72 -32.80 -3.79 -4.28
C SER A 72 -31.81 -2.80 -3.65
N GLU A 73 -31.36 -3.13 -2.44
CA GLU A 73 -30.40 -2.43 -1.62
C GLU A 73 -29.03 -2.44 -2.29
N PHE A 74 -28.56 -3.62 -2.73
CA PHE A 74 -27.29 -3.74 -3.43
C PHE A 74 -27.32 -3.02 -4.79
N ARG A 75 -28.44 -3.08 -5.50
CA ARG A 75 -28.61 -2.32 -6.76
C ARG A 75 -28.53 -0.80 -6.54
N LYS A 76 -29.12 -0.28 -5.45
CA LYS A 76 -29.00 1.14 -5.08
C LYS A 76 -27.57 1.49 -4.71
N PHE A 77 -26.89 0.63 -3.94
CA PHE A 77 -25.49 0.80 -3.57
C PHE A 77 -24.58 0.87 -4.80
N SER A 78 -24.68 -0.09 -5.72
CA SER A 78 -23.86 -0.11 -6.94
C SER A 78 -24.09 1.14 -7.80
N LYS A 79 -25.34 1.59 -7.95
CA LYS A 79 -25.64 2.85 -8.66
C LYS A 79 -25.06 4.08 -7.98
N MET A 80 -25.10 4.15 -6.65
CA MET A 80 -24.57 5.28 -5.87
C MET A 80 -23.07 5.45 -6.05
N PHE A 81 -22.32 4.34 -6.14
CA PHE A 81 -20.87 4.35 -6.35
C PHE A 81 -20.48 4.26 -7.84
N THR A 82 -21.42 4.42 -8.77
CA THR A 82 -21.20 4.30 -10.23
C THR A 82 -20.55 2.97 -10.64
N VAL A 83 -20.80 1.91 -9.86
CA VAL A 83 -20.35 0.55 -10.13
C VAL A 83 -21.38 -0.13 -11.03
N GLU A 84 -20.96 -0.59 -12.21
CA GLU A 84 -21.81 -1.43 -13.05
C GLU A 84 -21.76 -2.88 -12.55
N HIS A 85 -22.84 -3.29 -11.89
CA HIS A 85 -22.97 -4.64 -11.37
C HIS A 85 -23.52 -5.59 -12.46
N LYS A 86 -22.71 -6.58 -12.84
CA LYS A 86 -23.06 -7.61 -13.83
C LYS A 86 -23.30 -8.93 -13.11
N THR A 87 -24.53 -9.42 -13.15
CA THR A 87 -24.86 -10.75 -12.65
C THR A 87 -24.66 -11.78 -13.76
N ILE A 88 -24.05 -12.91 -13.43
CA ILE A 88 -23.73 -13.95 -14.40
C ILE A 88 -25.03 -14.64 -14.85
N ALA A 89 -25.22 -14.81 -16.16
CA ALA A 89 -26.34 -15.59 -16.67
C ALA A 89 -26.24 -17.05 -16.19
N PRO A 90 -27.35 -17.78 -15.97
CA PRO A 90 -27.38 -19.11 -15.32
C PRO A 90 -26.52 -20.25 -15.92
N TYR A 91 -25.67 -20.00 -16.91
CA TYR A 91 -24.86 -20.99 -17.62
C TYR A 91 -23.40 -20.59 -17.87
N TYR A 92 -22.89 -19.52 -17.24
CA TYR A 92 -21.50 -19.04 -17.40
C TYR A 92 -20.66 -19.04 -16.10
N PRO A 93 -20.47 -20.20 -15.44
CA PRO A 93 -19.73 -20.29 -14.16
C PRO A 93 -18.27 -19.82 -14.26
N ARG A 94 -17.65 -19.85 -15.46
CA ARG A 94 -16.27 -19.39 -15.71
C ARG A 94 -16.01 -17.93 -15.28
N SER A 95 -17.04 -17.07 -15.32
CA SER A 95 -16.89 -15.66 -14.97
C SER A 95 -16.62 -15.43 -13.47
N ASN A 96 -17.03 -16.36 -12.60
CA ASN A 96 -16.78 -16.30 -11.15
C ASN A 96 -15.67 -17.26 -10.69
N GLU A 97 -15.16 -18.10 -11.59
CA GLU A 97 -14.27 -19.21 -11.27
C GLU A 97 -13.02 -18.76 -10.49
N LYS A 98 -12.49 -17.57 -10.77
CA LYS A 98 -11.35 -17.00 -10.02
C LYS A 98 -11.68 -16.70 -8.56
N ALA A 99 -12.89 -16.21 -8.29
CA ALA A 99 -13.35 -15.98 -6.92
C ALA A 99 -13.59 -17.31 -6.19
N GLU A 100 -14.12 -18.31 -6.89
CA GLU A 100 -14.31 -19.66 -6.35
C GLU A 100 -12.98 -20.33 -6.00
N HIS A 101 -11.99 -20.30 -6.91
CA HIS A 101 -10.63 -20.80 -6.65
C HIS A 101 -9.96 -20.09 -5.47
N PHE A 102 -10.20 -18.79 -5.30
CA PHE A 102 -9.72 -18.06 -4.12
C PHE A 102 -10.38 -18.57 -2.84
N VAL A 103 -11.71 -18.72 -2.82
CA VAL A 103 -12.45 -19.22 -1.66
C VAL A 103 -11.99 -20.63 -1.28
N ASP A 104 -11.71 -21.49 -2.25
CA ASP A 104 -11.19 -22.84 -2.00
C ASP A 104 -9.78 -22.83 -1.41
N THR A 105 -8.89 -22.01 -1.97
CA THR A 105 -7.54 -21.80 -1.43
C THR A 105 -7.61 -21.31 0.01
N PHE A 106 -8.52 -20.38 0.27
CA PHE A 106 -8.76 -19.80 1.58
C PHE A 106 -9.27 -20.84 2.60
N LYS A 107 -10.30 -21.63 2.24
CA LYS A 107 -10.81 -22.73 3.08
C LYS A 107 -9.74 -23.78 3.37
N ARG A 108 -8.90 -24.12 2.40
CA ARG A 108 -7.76 -25.04 2.60
C ARG A 108 -6.75 -24.48 3.60
N ALA A 109 -6.42 -23.19 3.50
CA ALA A 109 -5.52 -22.54 4.43
C ALA A 109 -6.09 -22.48 5.86
N LEU A 110 -7.39 -22.21 6.02
CA LEU A 110 -8.06 -22.24 7.33
C LEU A 110 -8.06 -23.64 7.96
N ARG A 111 -8.43 -24.67 7.19
CA ARG A 111 -8.40 -26.07 7.67
C ARG A 111 -7.01 -26.48 8.13
N LYS A 112 -5.95 -26.07 7.40
CA LYS A 112 -4.56 -26.35 7.77
C LYS A 112 -4.12 -25.64 9.05
N ALA A 113 -4.75 -24.51 9.39
CA ALA A 113 -4.48 -23.78 10.62
C ALA A 113 -5.19 -24.34 11.86
N ASN A 114 -5.94 -25.46 11.73
CA ASN A 114 -6.72 -26.10 12.81
C ASN A 114 -7.72 -25.17 13.52
N LYS A 115 -8.22 -24.14 12.83
CA LYS A 115 -9.22 -23.21 13.37
C LYS A 115 -10.58 -23.47 12.72
N GLU A 116 -11.53 -24.01 13.48
CA GLU A 116 -12.96 -24.04 13.12
C GLU A 116 -13.64 -22.68 13.34
N ALA A 117 -13.08 -21.87 14.23
CA ALA A 117 -13.56 -20.53 14.56
C ALA A 117 -12.71 -19.45 13.89
N THR A 118 -13.41 -18.52 13.26
CA THR A 118 -12.89 -17.37 12.53
C THR A 118 -12.32 -16.33 13.51
N ASP A 119 -11.15 -16.59 14.09
CA ASP A 119 -10.41 -15.55 14.81
C ASP A 119 -10.09 -14.42 13.83
N GLU A 120 -10.55 -13.20 14.09
CA GLU A 120 -10.27 -12.02 13.25
C GLU A 120 -8.77 -11.84 13.01
N VAL A 121 -7.96 -12.13 14.03
CA VAL A 121 -6.49 -12.09 13.94
C VAL A 121 -5.96 -13.13 12.96
N ALA A 122 -6.50 -14.35 12.96
CA ALA A 122 -6.07 -15.41 12.03
C ALA A 122 -6.48 -15.09 10.59
N LEU A 123 -7.68 -14.54 10.41
CA LEU A 123 -8.15 -14.03 9.11
C LEU A 123 -7.22 -12.96 8.57
N GLN A 124 -6.90 -11.95 9.38
CA GLN A 124 -6.00 -10.87 9.00
C GLN A 124 -4.61 -11.39 8.66
N GLN A 125 -4.08 -12.34 9.42
CA GLN A 125 -2.79 -12.99 9.15
C GLN A 125 -2.81 -13.76 7.82
N LEU A 126 -3.86 -14.55 7.56
CA LEU A 126 -4.00 -15.31 6.33
C LEU A 126 -4.10 -14.38 5.12
N LEU A 127 -4.97 -13.36 5.19
CA LEU A 127 -5.12 -12.37 4.13
C LEU A 127 -3.82 -11.58 3.90
N LYS A 128 -3.08 -11.28 4.97
CA LYS A 128 -1.75 -10.65 4.87
C LYS A 128 -0.77 -11.57 4.14
N ILE A 129 -0.73 -12.85 4.48
CA ILE A 129 0.14 -13.83 3.82
C ILE A 129 -0.22 -13.94 2.34
N TYR A 130 -1.50 -14.14 2.01
CA TYR A 130 -1.98 -14.27 0.63
C TYR A 130 -1.62 -13.06 -0.24
N ARG A 131 -1.73 -11.85 0.32
CA ARG A 131 -1.42 -10.60 -0.40
C ARG A 131 0.07 -10.44 -0.74
N VAL A 132 0.96 -11.03 0.06
CA VAL A 132 2.41 -10.81 -0.06
C VAL A 132 3.13 -11.99 -0.70
N ILE A 133 2.53 -13.18 -0.71
CA ILE A 133 3.13 -14.35 -1.37
C ILE A 133 3.12 -14.16 -2.89
N PRO A 134 4.29 -14.26 -3.55
CA PRO A 134 4.43 -14.34 -5.01
C PRO A 134 3.56 -15.47 -5.58
N ASN A 135 2.70 -15.18 -6.56
CA ASN A 135 1.89 -16.21 -7.20
C ASN A 135 2.49 -16.56 -8.57
N PRO A 136 2.95 -17.81 -8.80
CA PRO A 136 3.54 -18.21 -10.09
C PRO A 136 2.56 -18.08 -11.28
N ASN A 137 1.25 -18.04 -11.02
CA ASN A 137 0.23 -17.86 -12.05
C ASN A 137 0.04 -16.41 -12.50
N THR A 138 0.83 -15.47 -11.96
CA THR A 138 0.77 -14.04 -12.32
C THR A 138 1.96 -13.65 -13.19
N PRO A 139 1.83 -12.57 -14.00
CA PRO A 139 2.96 -12.03 -14.76
C PRO A 139 4.13 -11.71 -13.82
N ALA A 140 5.34 -12.16 -14.20
CA ALA A 140 6.57 -12.01 -13.40
C ALA A 140 6.55 -12.65 -12.00
N GLY A 141 5.57 -13.52 -11.70
CA GLY A 141 5.42 -14.13 -10.38
C GLY A 141 5.08 -13.13 -9.27
N SER A 142 4.57 -11.94 -9.60
CA SER A 142 4.30 -10.89 -8.61
C SER A 142 3.24 -11.30 -7.59
N SER A 143 3.31 -10.72 -6.39
CA SER A 143 2.28 -10.91 -5.38
C SER A 143 1.00 -10.11 -5.71
N PRO A 144 -0.19 -10.54 -5.24
CA PRO A 144 -1.43 -9.78 -5.46
C PRO A 144 -1.34 -8.32 -4.99
N ALA A 145 -0.66 -8.05 -3.86
CA ALA A 145 -0.46 -6.69 -3.40
C ALA A 145 0.45 -5.87 -4.31
N GLU A 146 1.45 -6.48 -4.96
CA GLU A 146 2.32 -5.83 -5.95
C GLU A 146 1.60 -5.54 -7.27
N LEU A 147 0.61 -6.35 -7.64
CA LEU A 147 -0.24 -6.08 -8.80
C LEU A 147 -1.25 -4.97 -8.53
N MET A 148 -1.82 -4.93 -7.33
CA MET A 148 -2.81 -3.91 -6.94
C MET A 148 -2.20 -2.59 -6.48
N SER A 149 -1.01 -2.64 -5.90
CA SER A 149 -0.22 -1.50 -5.49
C SER A 149 1.16 -1.67 -6.10
N THR A 150 1.71 -0.65 -6.74
CA THR A 150 3.06 -0.66 -7.35
C THR A 150 4.22 -0.80 -6.33
N ARG A 151 3.97 -1.50 -5.21
CA ARG A 151 4.84 -1.62 -4.04
C ARG A 151 4.94 -3.07 -3.62
N LYS A 152 6.17 -3.48 -3.35
CA LYS A 152 6.48 -4.68 -2.59
C LYS A 152 6.12 -4.47 -1.13
N VAL A 153 5.14 -5.22 -0.63
CA VAL A 153 4.74 -5.18 0.77
C VAL A 153 5.84 -5.86 1.59
N LYS A 154 6.42 -5.13 2.55
CA LYS A 154 7.48 -5.65 3.41
C LYS A 154 6.92 -6.71 4.35
N SER A 155 7.43 -7.93 4.25
CA SER A 155 7.16 -9.04 5.15
C SER A 155 8.29 -9.20 6.17
N VAL A 156 8.04 -10.00 7.22
CA VAL A 156 9.11 -10.41 8.16
C VAL A 156 10.18 -11.23 7.42
N PHE A 157 9.79 -11.96 6.37
CA PHE A 157 10.71 -12.74 5.54
C PHE A 157 11.68 -11.88 4.72
N ASP A 158 11.34 -10.63 4.39
CA ASP A 158 12.28 -9.73 3.70
C ASP A 158 13.48 -9.33 4.59
N LYS A 159 13.36 -9.47 5.92
CA LYS A 159 14.50 -9.30 6.84
C LYS A 159 15.44 -10.51 6.87
N LEU A 160 14.96 -11.66 6.43
CA LEU A 160 15.73 -12.92 6.40
C LEU A 160 16.49 -13.08 5.09
N LEU A 161 16.11 -12.34 4.04
CA LEU A 161 16.91 -12.23 2.84
C LEU A 161 18.18 -11.44 3.18
N PRO A 162 19.36 -11.86 2.69
CA PRO A 162 20.57 -11.05 2.81
C PRO A 162 20.26 -9.69 2.21
N GLY A 163 20.26 -8.66 3.06
CA GLY A 163 19.89 -7.32 2.63
C GLY A 163 20.74 -6.95 1.42
N GLU A 164 20.12 -6.45 0.35
CA GLU A 164 20.88 -5.75 -0.67
C GLU A 164 21.70 -4.70 0.09
N GLU A 165 23.03 -4.76 -0.04
CA GLU A 165 23.89 -3.73 0.48
C GLU A 165 23.28 -2.42 0.00
N ARG A 166 22.87 -1.58 0.95
CA ARG A 166 22.46 -0.22 0.60
C ARG A 166 23.67 0.34 -0.12
N LYS A 167 23.58 0.45 -1.46
CA LYS A 167 24.50 1.29 -2.22
C LYS A 167 24.26 2.68 -1.69
N SER A 168 25.00 3.05 -0.66
CA SER A 168 25.12 4.42 -0.25
C SER A 168 25.69 5.10 -1.48
N THR A 169 24.83 5.80 -2.23
CA THR A 169 25.28 6.94 -3.03
C THR A 169 25.67 8.08 -2.10
N LYS A 170 26.35 7.79 -1.00
CA LYS A 170 27.31 8.71 -0.46
C LYS A 170 28.59 8.36 -1.19
N LYS A 171 28.95 9.20 -2.16
CA LYS A 171 30.35 9.57 -2.29
C LYS A 171 30.71 10.26 -0.96
N ASP A 172 30.87 9.46 0.09
CA ASP A 172 31.66 9.83 1.25
C ASP A 172 33.10 9.78 0.74
N SER A 173 33.45 10.72 -0.15
CA SER A 173 34.81 11.22 -0.17
C SER A 173 34.96 11.94 1.16
N LEU A 174 35.20 11.17 2.23
CA LEU A 174 35.83 11.68 3.42
C LEU A 174 37.09 12.37 2.91
N LYS A 175 37.05 13.69 2.81
CA LYS A 175 38.23 14.48 2.46
C LYS A 175 39.17 14.33 3.64
N PHE A 176 40.08 13.37 3.55
CA PHE A 176 41.20 13.28 4.47
C PHE A 176 42.06 14.52 4.24
N PHE A 177 42.04 15.45 5.21
CA PHE A 177 42.92 16.60 5.19
C PHE A 177 44.33 16.16 5.55
N LYS A 178 45.33 16.61 4.80
CA LYS A 178 46.74 16.43 5.16
C LYS A 178 47.17 17.58 6.06
N ILE A 179 48.18 17.32 6.89
CA ILE A 179 48.77 18.35 7.76
C ILE A 179 49.31 19.47 6.84
N GLY A 180 48.71 20.66 6.93
CA GLY A 180 49.02 21.82 6.09
C GLY A 180 47.85 22.35 5.23
N ASP A 181 46.75 21.60 5.10
CA ASP A 181 45.59 22.03 4.31
C ASP A 181 44.82 23.19 4.98
N LYS A 182 44.48 24.22 4.18
CA LYS A 182 43.62 25.32 4.63
C LYS A 182 42.17 24.83 4.75
N VAL A 183 41.64 24.85 5.97
CA VAL A 183 40.25 24.49 6.26
C VAL A 183 39.49 25.67 6.85
N TYR A 184 38.24 25.86 6.40
CA TYR A 184 37.34 26.87 6.95
C TYR A 184 36.61 26.31 8.18
N ARG A 185 36.64 27.04 9.29
CA ARG A 185 35.89 26.72 10.50
C ARG A 185 34.69 27.66 10.63
N ARG A 186 33.48 27.11 10.79
CA ARG A 186 32.34 27.89 11.30
C ARG A 186 32.55 28.17 12.78
N SER A 187 32.64 29.45 13.14
CA SER A 187 32.73 29.90 14.52
C SER A 187 31.33 30.31 14.99
N TYR A 188 30.76 29.56 15.92
CA TYR A 188 29.52 29.93 16.60
C TYR A 188 29.92 30.63 17.90
N LYS A 189 30.30 31.91 17.82
CA LYS A 189 30.35 32.75 19.01
C LYS A 189 28.97 33.33 19.23
N ASN A 190 28.52 33.17 20.48
CA ASN A 190 27.22 33.51 21.03
C ASN A 190 26.60 34.78 20.42
N GLY A 191 25.38 34.62 19.89
CA GLY A 191 24.46 35.74 19.79
C GLY A 191 24.00 36.10 21.20
N THR A 192 24.25 37.34 21.59
CA THR A 192 23.43 38.01 22.60
C THR A 192 22.75 39.18 21.90
N GLN A 193 21.43 39.17 22.03
CA GLN A 193 20.49 40.19 21.57
C GLN A 193 20.88 41.57 22.11
N TYR A 194 20.89 42.59 21.25
CA TYR A 194 20.13 43.86 21.35
C TYR A 194 19.96 44.41 19.94
#